data_AF-A0A527PMG9-F1
#
_entry.id   AF-A0A527PMG9-F1
#
_cell.length_a   1.000
_cell.length_b   1.000
_cell.length_c   1.000
_cell.angle_alpha   90.00
_cell.angle_beta   90.00
_cell.angle_gamma   90.00
#
_symmetry.space_group_name_H-M   'P 1'
#
loop_
_entity.id
_entity.type
_entity.pdbx_description
1 polymer ?
#
loop_
_entity_poly.entity_id
_entity_poly.type
_entity_poly.pdbx_seq_one_letter_code
_entity_poly.pdbx_strand_id
1 'polypeptide(L)'
;MKRLLHAAGVALLLIMPAAHAAAADCAAAKTQAELATCTAKDAASADTALNAVYKGLSGRLAPADQQRLRDAQRAWIPFRDKECAFRTQPYADGSVYSSLVETCKAEMTQARLTQLQHQLQCPEGDLSCVPQTAGGTKLVTAAPSAAPAKAGAAPATPAQASQNDTRPCVQSAGKAKSDQYVSQCVQVSPATHPPCNGQNACSMMIDEIKRGCAMIGNDNPPAFCSAYKN
;
A
#
# COMPACT_ATOMS: atom_id res chain seq x y z
N MET A 1 -52.53 29.86 43.98
CA MET A 1 -52.89 30.07 42.56
C MET A 1 -51.61 30.19 41.74
N LYS A 2 -51.42 29.34 40.71
CA LYS A 2 -50.79 29.61 39.39
C LYS A 2 -49.31 30.13 39.39
N ARG A 3 -48.31 29.56 38.69
CA ARG A 3 -48.25 28.56 37.60
C ARG A 3 -46.85 27.90 37.57
N LEU A 4 -46.82 26.62 37.22
CA LEU A 4 -45.64 25.87 36.77
C LEU A 4 -45.22 26.37 35.38
N LEU A 5 -43.92 26.61 35.16
CA LEU A 5 -43.35 26.82 33.83
C LEU A 5 -42.27 25.75 33.60
N HIS A 6 -42.58 24.80 32.72
CA HIS A 6 -41.67 23.78 32.23
C HIS A 6 -40.85 24.38 31.09
N ALA A 7 -39.53 24.44 31.23
CA ALA A 7 -38.63 24.77 30.13
C ALA A 7 -38.39 23.51 29.29
N ALA A 8 -39.08 23.39 28.17
CA ALA A 8 -38.82 22.36 27.16
C ALA A 8 -37.53 22.71 26.41
N GLY A 9 -36.44 22.01 26.71
CA GLY A 9 -35.18 22.11 25.96
C GLY A 9 -35.29 21.38 24.63
N VAL A 10 -35.36 22.12 23.53
CA VAL A 10 -35.26 21.58 22.17
C VAL A 10 -33.77 21.29 21.89
N ALA A 11 -33.40 20.00 21.88
CA ALA A 11 -32.08 19.56 21.47
C ALA A 11 -31.99 19.58 19.93
N LEU A 12 -31.27 20.56 19.38
CA LEU A 12 -30.98 20.67 17.95
C LEU A 12 -29.90 19.64 17.57
N LEU A 13 -30.30 18.54 16.96
CA LEU A 13 -29.40 17.55 16.36
C LEU A 13 -28.73 18.16 15.11
N LEU A 14 -27.45 18.49 15.19
CA LEU A 14 -26.63 18.89 14.05
C LEU A 14 -26.31 17.67 13.18
N ILE A 15 -27.05 17.52 12.08
CA ILE A 15 -26.76 16.50 11.06
C ILE A 15 -25.52 16.98 10.30
N MET A 16 -24.37 16.33 10.48
CA MET A 16 -23.19 16.60 9.66
C MET A 16 -23.39 16.02 8.25
N PRO A 17 -23.26 16.82 7.18
CA PRO A 17 -23.36 16.31 5.83
C PRO A 17 -22.16 15.42 5.51
N ALA A 18 -22.42 14.18 5.09
CA ALA A 18 -21.40 13.33 4.49
C ALA A 18 -21.01 13.92 3.12
N ALA A 19 -19.79 14.45 3.02
CA ALA A 19 -19.25 14.92 1.75
C ALA A 19 -19.08 13.73 0.80
N HIS A 20 -20.05 13.55 -0.10
CA HIS A 20 -19.94 12.66 -1.24
C HIS A 20 -19.29 13.45 -2.38
N ALA A 21 -18.12 13.00 -2.84
CA ALA A 21 -17.53 13.50 -4.07
C ALA A 21 -18.35 12.99 -5.24
N ALA A 22 -19.20 13.84 -5.81
CA ALA A 22 -19.88 13.53 -7.06
C ALA A 22 -18.85 13.57 -8.19
N ALA A 23 -18.74 12.47 -8.94
CA ALA A 23 -17.93 12.43 -10.15
C ALA A 23 -18.46 13.45 -11.16
N ALA A 24 -17.56 14.16 -11.85
CA ALA A 24 -17.95 15.05 -12.93
C ALA A 24 -18.50 14.21 -14.11
N ASP A 25 -19.65 14.59 -14.65
CA ASP A 25 -20.16 13.99 -15.88
C ASP A 25 -19.35 14.50 -17.08
N CYS A 26 -18.27 13.78 -17.41
CA CYS A 26 -17.41 14.11 -18.54
C CYS A 26 -17.98 13.69 -19.90
N ALA A 27 -19.19 13.12 -19.96
CA ALA A 27 -19.81 12.67 -21.20
C ALA A 27 -20.11 13.82 -22.19
N ALA A 28 -20.19 15.06 -21.70
CA ALA A 28 -20.45 16.24 -22.53
C ALA A 28 -19.20 16.77 -23.29
N ALA A 29 -18.01 16.23 -23.02
CA ALA A 29 -16.78 16.65 -23.69
C ALA A 29 -16.85 16.35 -25.21
N LYS A 30 -16.55 17.35 -26.04
CA LYS A 30 -16.61 17.24 -27.51
C LYS A 30 -15.25 17.02 -28.16
N THR A 31 -14.17 17.30 -27.44
CA THR A 31 -12.80 17.10 -27.92
C THR A 31 -12.00 16.27 -26.92
N GLN A 32 -10.92 15.63 -27.39
CA GLN A 32 -10.00 14.88 -26.52
C GLN A 32 -9.33 15.79 -25.48
N ALA A 33 -9.10 17.08 -25.81
CA ALA A 33 -8.54 18.05 -24.87
C ALA A 33 -9.55 18.42 -23.76
N GLU A 34 -10.82 18.60 -24.12
CA GLU A 34 -11.90 18.80 -23.15
C GLU A 34 -12.09 17.57 -22.25
N LEU A 35 -12.06 16.36 -22.85
CA LEU A 35 -12.17 15.11 -22.11
C LEU A 35 -11.02 14.97 -21.11
N ALA A 36 -9.77 15.16 -21.55
CA ALA A 36 -8.60 15.07 -20.69
C ALA A 36 -8.64 16.09 -19.54
N THR A 37 -9.10 17.31 -19.82
CA THR A 37 -9.29 18.35 -18.78
C THR A 37 -10.36 17.94 -17.77
N CYS A 38 -11.47 17.39 -18.25
CA CYS A 38 -12.55 16.93 -17.38
C CYS A 38 -12.13 15.76 -16.49
N THR A 39 -11.53 14.71 -17.06
CA THR A 39 -11.11 13.53 -16.30
C THR A 39 -10.01 13.85 -15.30
N ALA A 40 -9.08 14.76 -15.63
CA ALA A 40 -8.08 15.25 -14.68
C ALA A 40 -8.70 16.01 -13.50
N LYS A 41 -9.73 16.83 -13.76
CA LYS A 41 -10.48 17.53 -12.71
C LYS A 41 -11.23 16.53 -11.83
N ASP A 42 -11.83 15.50 -12.42
CA ASP A 42 -12.55 14.46 -11.69
C ASP A 42 -11.62 13.68 -10.75
N ALA A 43 -10.46 13.25 -11.27
CA ALA A 43 -9.42 12.60 -10.48
C ALA A 43 -8.92 13.48 -9.32
N ALA A 44 -8.71 14.78 -9.57
CA ALA A 44 -8.31 15.74 -8.53
C ALA A 44 -9.40 15.96 -7.47
N SER A 45 -10.69 15.93 -7.86
CA SER A 45 -11.81 16.01 -6.94
C SER A 45 -11.88 14.78 -6.04
N ALA A 46 -11.75 13.58 -6.62
CA ALA A 46 -11.69 12.33 -5.86
C ALA A 46 -10.52 12.33 -4.87
N ASP A 47 -9.34 12.80 -5.27
CA ASP A 47 -8.16 12.88 -4.39
C ASP A 47 -8.37 13.87 -3.24
N THR A 48 -9.00 15.02 -3.51
CA THR A 48 -9.37 15.99 -2.48
C THR A 48 -10.30 15.38 -1.43
N ALA A 49 -11.30 14.62 -1.87
CA ALA A 49 -12.24 13.95 -0.96
C ALA A 49 -11.57 12.82 -0.16
N LEU A 50 -10.70 12.03 -0.80
CA LEU A 50 -9.90 11.01 -0.12
C LEU A 50 -9.03 11.63 0.98
N ASN A 51 -8.35 12.75 0.69
CA ASN A 51 -7.53 13.46 1.66
C ASN A 51 -8.35 14.02 2.84
N ALA A 52 -9.59 14.45 2.60
CA ALA A 52 -10.48 14.91 3.67
C ALA A 52 -10.85 13.76 4.62
N VAL A 53 -11.26 12.60 4.09
CA VAL A 53 -11.59 11.43 4.92
C VAL A 53 -10.36 10.87 5.61
N TYR A 54 -9.22 10.81 4.93
CA TYR A 54 -7.95 10.41 5.53
C TYR A 54 -7.59 11.27 6.75
N LYS A 55 -7.72 12.60 6.65
CA LYS A 55 -7.48 13.52 7.78
C LYS A 55 -8.49 13.29 8.91
N GLY A 56 -9.76 13.11 8.58
CA GLY A 56 -10.81 12.80 9.54
C GLY A 56 -10.54 11.51 10.32
N LEU A 57 -10.19 10.43 9.62
CA LEU A 57 -9.85 9.14 10.23
C LEU A 57 -8.57 9.26 11.08
N SER A 58 -7.51 9.85 10.53
CA SER A 58 -6.26 10.05 11.26
C SER A 58 -6.48 10.80 12.57
N GLY A 59 -7.35 11.81 12.60
CA GLY A 59 -7.67 12.56 13.82
C GLY A 59 -8.35 11.75 14.93
N ARG A 60 -8.90 10.57 14.62
CA ARG A 60 -9.60 9.67 15.56
C ARG A 60 -8.81 8.42 15.93
N LEU A 61 -7.59 8.27 15.41
CA LEU A 61 -6.74 7.12 15.68
C LEU A 61 -5.70 7.41 16.75
N ALA A 62 -5.27 6.37 17.47
CA ALA A 62 -4.11 6.45 18.35
C ALA A 62 -2.81 6.67 17.53
N PRO A 63 -1.73 7.24 18.10
CA PRO A 63 -0.52 7.57 17.34
C PRO A 63 0.10 6.41 16.55
N ALA A 64 0.07 5.19 17.11
CA ALA A 64 0.56 4.00 16.43
C ALA A 64 -0.30 3.66 15.20
N ASP A 65 -1.63 3.79 15.29
CA ASP A 65 -2.55 3.50 14.20
C ASP A 65 -2.56 4.60 13.14
N GLN A 66 -2.32 5.86 13.54
CA GLN A 66 -2.05 6.94 12.58
C GLN A 66 -0.81 6.63 11.73
N GLN A 67 0.24 6.06 12.32
CA GLN A 67 1.44 5.65 11.59
C GLN A 67 1.11 4.49 10.63
N ARG A 68 0.37 3.47 11.09
CA ARG A 68 -0.08 2.36 10.23
C ARG A 68 -0.95 2.84 9.07
N LEU A 69 -1.85 3.80 9.31
CA LEU A 69 -2.67 4.42 8.25
C LEU A 69 -1.80 5.18 7.24
N ARG A 70 -0.80 5.95 7.70
CA ARG A 70 0.17 6.62 6.81
C ARG A 70 0.91 5.63 5.93
N ASP A 71 1.41 4.55 6.50
CA ASP A 71 2.20 3.56 5.78
C ASP A 71 1.33 2.81 4.76
N ALA A 72 0.10 2.43 5.14
CA ALA A 72 -0.86 1.84 4.22
C ALA A 72 -1.19 2.77 3.04
N GLN A 73 -1.39 4.07 3.31
CA GLN A 73 -1.71 5.04 2.25
C GLN A 73 -0.51 5.29 1.33
N ARG A 74 0.70 5.35 1.87
CA ARG A 74 1.95 5.46 1.09
C ARG A 74 2.21 4.23 0.22
N ALA A 75 1.81 3.05 0.65
CA ALA A 75 1.88 1.83 -0.16
C ALA A 75 0.78 1.78 -1.23
N TRP A 76 -0.41 2.31 -0.93
CA TRP A 76 -1.55 2.33 -1.86
C TRP A 76 -1.32 3.25 -3.07
N ILE A 77 -0.69 4.41 -2.91
CA ILE A 77 -0.42 5.36 -4.02
C ILE A 77 0.36 4.70 -5.18
N PRO A 78 1.55 4.08 -4.96
CA PRO A 78 2.28 3.44 -6.05
C PRO A 78 1.56 2.20 -6.60
N PHE A 79 0.74 1.52 -5.79
CA PHE A 79 -0.14 0.47 -6.29
C PHE A 79 -1.17 1.03 -7.29
N ARG A 80 -1.88 2.11 -6.93
CA ARG A 80 -2.82 2.80 -7.83
C ARG A 80 -2.14 3.21 -9.13
N ASP A 81 -0.97 3.84 -9.04
CA ASP A 81 -0.28 4.36 -10.22
C ASP A 81 0.18 3.22 -11.14
N LYS A 82 0.65 2.10 -10.58
CA LYS A 82 1.02 0.90 -11.35
C LYS A 82 -0.19 0.19 -11.96
N GLU A 83 -1.27 0.06 -11.21
CA GLU A 83 -2.52 -0.52 -11.69
C GLU A 83 -3.08 0.29 -12.87
N CYS A 84 -3.09 1.62 -12.75
CA CYS A 84 -3.54 2.47 -13.84
C CYS A 84 -2.63 2.43 -15.05
N ALA A 85 -1.31 2.39 -14.87
CA ALA A 85 -0.40 2.16 -16.00
C ALA A 85 -0.65 0.80 -16.67
N PHE A 86 -0.89 -0.25 -15.90
CA PHE A 86 -1.19 -1.58 -16.43
C PHE A 86 -2.51 -1.60 -17.24
N ARG A 87 -3.60 -1.08 -16.68
CA ARG A 87 -4.94 -1.06 -17.31
C ARG A 87 -4.96 -0.29 -18.64
N THR A 88 -4.13 0.73 -18.78
CA THR A 88 -4.16 1.64 -19.93
C THR A 88 -3.02 1.44 -20.92
N GLN A 89 -2.06 0.57 -20.60
CA GLN A 89 -0.89 0.29 -21.43
C GLN A 89 -1.21 0.00 -22.91
N PRO A 90 -2.28 -0.75 -23.26
CA PRO A 90 -2.62 -1.01 -24.68
C PRO A 90 -2.91 0.26 -25.50
N TYR A 91 -3.16 1.39 -24.84
CA TYR A 91 -3.53 2.66 -25.45
C TYR A 91 -2.44 3.73 -25.34
N ALA A 92 -1.23 3.39 -24.88
CA ALA A 92 -0.17 4.35 -24.53
C ALA A 92 0.17 5.36 -25.65
N ASP A 93 0.07 4.94 -26.92
CA ASP A 93 0.38 5.78 -28.08
C ASP A 93 -0.81 6.65 -28.56
N GLY A 94 -1.99 6.48 -27.95
CA GLY A 94 -3.21 7.18 -28.32
C GLY A 94 -3.45 8.46 -27.52
N SER A 95 -4.05 9.47 -28.15
CA SER A 95 -4.44 10.72 -27.46
C SER A 95 -5.45 10.53 -26.33
N VAL A 96 -6.13 9.38 -26.28
CA VAL A 96 -7.06 8.99 -25.21
C VAL A 96 -6.35 8.49 -23.94
N TYR A 97 -5.07 8.11 -24.03
CA TYR A 97 -4.31 7.50 -22.94
C TYR A 97 -4.38 8.29 -21.63
N SER A 98 -4.17 9.61 -21.69
CA SER A 98 -4.21 10.48 -20.52
C SER A 98 -5.57 10.45 -19.83
N SER A 99 -6.65 10.45 -20.62
CA SER A 99 -8.02 10.40 -20.08
C SER A 99 -8.27 9.06 -19.39
N LEU A 100 -7.84 7.95 -19.99
CA LEU A 100 -7.98 6.61 -19.39
C LEU A 100 -7.20 6.47 -18.08
N VAL A 101 -5.99 7.04 -18.01
CA VAL A 101 -5.17 7.02 -16.79
C VAL A 101 -5.88 7.80 -15.67
N GLU A 102 -6.39 9.00 -15.97
CA GLU A 102 -7.08 9.82 -14.98
C GLU A 102 -8.41 9.21 -14.54
N THR A 103 -9.19 8.61 -15.46
CA THR A 103 -10.39 7.85 -15.12
C THR A 103 -10.06 6.68 -14.19
N CYS A 104 -9.03 5.89 -14.48
CA CYS A 104 -8.59 4.81 -13.59
C CYS A 104 -8.22 5.33 -12.19
N LYS A 105 -7.45 6.43 -12.12
CA LYS A 105 -7.07 7.03 -10.85
C LYS A 105 -8.30 7.48 -10.07
N ALA A 106 -9.27 8.11 -10.72
CA ALA A 106 -10.52 8.53 -10.09
C ALA A 106 -11.26 7.32 -9.49
N GLU A 107 -11.48 6.26 -10.28
CA GLU A 107 -12.15 5.03 -9.83
C GLU A 107 -11.48 4.39 -8.60
N MET A 108 -10.17 4.19 -8.66
CA MET A 108 -9.43 3.58 -7.55
C MET A 108 -9.42 4.48 -6.30
N THR A 109 -9.36 5.80 -6.50
CA THR A 109 -9.43 6.79 -5.42
C THR A 109 -10.79 6.79 -4.76
N GLN A 110 -11.88 6.65 -5.52
CA GLN A 110 -13.23 6.48 -4.99
C GLN A 110 -13.38 5.17 -4.21
N ALA A 111 -12.87 4.05 -4.72
CA ALA A 111 -12.87 2.79 -3.99
C ALA A 111 -12.10 2.91 -2.64
N ARG A 112 -10.95 3.59 -2.65
CA ARG A 112 -10.18 3.86 -1.44
C ARG A 112 -10.91 4.80 -0.48
N LEU A 113 -11.60 5.81 -1.00
CA LEU A 113 -12.45 6.70 -0.23
C LEU A 113 -13.51 5.90 0.55
N THR A 114 -14.22 4.98 -0.12
CA THR A 114 -15.21 4.10 0.53
C THR A 114 -14.58 3.24 1.62
N GLN A 115 -13.39 2.67 1.38
CA GLN A 115 -12.66 1.90 2.41
C GLN A 115 -12.34 2.75 3.65
N LEU A 116 -11.84 3.98 3.48
CA LEU A 116 -11.53 4.86 4.61
C LEU A 116 -12.79 5.41 5.29
N GLN A 117 -13.86 5.63 4.54
CA GLN A 117 -15.16 6.03 5.09
C GLN A 117 -15.74 4.93 5.99
N HIS A 118 -15.64 3.66 5.57
CA HIS A 118 -16.02 2.51 6.40
C HIS A 118 -15.24 2.52 7.73
N GLN A 119 -13.92 2.70 7.68
CA GLN A 119 -13.11 2.80 8.90
C GLN A 119 -13.49 3.99 9.77
N LEU A 120 -13.86 5.13 9.18
CA LEU A 120 -14.27 6.33 9.90
C LEU A 120 -15.64 6.16 10.59
N GLN A 121 -16.54 5.38 10.00
CA GLN A 121 -17.93 5.18 10.45
C GLN A 121 -18.12 3.82 11.15
N CYS A 122 -17.03 3.23 11.63
CA CYS A 122 -17.06 1.86 12.12
C CYS A 122 -17.97 1.68 13.35
N PRO A 123 -18.94 0.75 13.30
CA PRO A 123 -19.75 0.38 14.46
C PRO A 123 -18.91 -0.23 15.59
N GLU A 124 -19.38 -0.07 16.83
CA GLU A 124 -18.76 -0.77 17.96
C GLU A 124 -18.83 -2.30 17.76
N GLY A 125 -17.69 -2.98 17.97
CA GLY A 125 -17.60 -4.44 17.88
C GLY A 125 -17.34 -5.00 16.48
N ASP A 126 -17.24 -4.17 15.45
CA ASP A 126 -16.84 -4.63 14.12
C ASP A 126 -15.31 -4.85 14.05
N LEU A 127 -14.92 -6.12 13.93
CA LEU A 127 -13.51 -6.54 13.88
C LEU A 127 -12.83 -6.26 12.53
N SER A 128 -13.57 -5.79 11.53
CA SER A 128 -13.00 -5.37 10.24
C SER A 128 -12.35 -3.98 10.30
N CYS A 129 -12.51 -3.25 11.42
CA CYS A 129 -12.02 -1.89 11.56
C CYS A 129 -11.01 -1.67 12.70
N VAL A 130 -10.32 -0.53 12.64
CA VAL A 130 -9.37 -0.11 13.68
C VAL A 130 -10.13 0.67 14.76
N PRO A 131 -9.99 0.30 16.05
CA PRO A 131 -10.61 1.04 17.15
C PRO A 131 -10.22 2.52 17.16
N GLN A 132 -11.22 3.41 17.29
CA GLN A 132 -11.02 4.85 17.32
C GLN A 132 -10.96 5.36 18.76
N THR A 133 -10.07 6.32 19.05
CA THR A 133 -9.86 6.88 20.39
C THR A 133 -11.04 7.70 20.92
N ALA A 134 -12.00 8.04 20.05
CA ALA A 134 -13.23 8.76 20.40
C ALA A 134 -14.43 7.84 20.73
N GLY A 135 -14.29 6.51 20.60
CA GLY A 135 -15.25 5.51 21.07
C GLY A 135 -14.75 4.89 22.36
N GLY A 136 -15.35 5.25 23.50
CA GLY A 136 -14.84 4.90 24.81
C GLY A 136 -14.79 3.40 25.08
N THR A 137 -13.60 2.84 25.24
CA THR A 137 -13.23 2.04 26.42
C THR A 137 -11.73 1.75 26.40
N LYS A 138 -11.12 2.00 27.54
CA LYS A 138 -9.69 1.88 27.81
C LYS A 138 -9.35 0.39 27.93
N LEU A 139 -8.59 -0.18 26.99
CA LEU A 139 -7.93 -1.48 27.22
C LEU A 139 -6.44 -1.48 26.84
N VAL A 140 -5.65 -1.51 27.91
CA VAL A 140 -4.41 -2.26 28.15
C VAL A 140 -3.16 -1.91 27.34
N THR A 141 -2.26 -1.28 28.07
CA THR A 141 -0.81 -1.21 27.92
C THR A 141 -0.14 -2.54 27.58
N ALA A 142 0.77 -2.54 26.59
CA ALA A 142 1.87 -3.50 26.53
C ALA A 142 3.20 -2.76 26.28
N ALA A 143 4.16 -3.08 27.14
CA ALA A 143 5.47 -2.48 27.30
C ALA A 143 6.48 -2.97 26.22
N PRO A 144 7.72 -2.43 26.19
CA PRO A 144 8.60 -2.45 25.03
C PRO A 144 9.52 -3.68 25.00
N SER A 145 10.08 -3.99 23.82
CA SER A 145 11.25 -4.86 23.72
C SER A 145 12.40 -4.14 23.00
N ALA A 146 13.44 -3.83 23.76
CA ALA A 146 14.83 -3.66 23.33
C ALA A 146 15.48 -5.07 23.27
N ALA A 147 16.59 -5.40 22.61
CA ALA A 147 17.74 -4.71 22.03
C ALA A 147 18.48 -5.75 21.12
N PRO A 148 19.62 -5.43 20.48
CA PRO A 148 20.11 -6.12 19.28
C PRO A 148 21.05 -7.32 19.53
N ALA A 149 21.07 -8.26 18.58
CA ALA A 149 22.05 -9.35 18.54
C ALA A 149 23.38 -8.90 17.91
N LYS A 150 24.48 -9.29 18.56
CA LYS A 150 25.87 -8.99 18.18
C LYS A 150 26.34 -9.80 16.96
N ALA A 151 27.23 -9.17 16.20
CA ALA A 151 27.95 -9.73 15.07
C ALA A 151 29.08 -10.70 15.48
N GLY A 152 29.34 -11.68 14.63
CA GLY A 152 30.60 -12.45 14.64
C GLY A 152 30.60 -13.62 13.66
N ALA A 153 31.29 -13.46 12.52
CA ALA A 153 32.24 -14.42 11.93
C ALA A 153 32.67 -13.97 10.51
N ALA A 154 33.93 -14.25 10.19
CA ALA A 154 34.69 -13.82 9.00
C ALA A 154 34.18 -14.39 7.66
N PRO A 155 34.63 -13.86 6.50
CA PRO A 155 34.07 -14.19 5.19
C PRO A 155 34.54 -15.55 4.70
N ALA A 156 33.59 -16.45 4.45
CA ALA A 156 33.81 -17.63 3.64
C ALA A 156 33.75 -17.28 2.14
N THR A 157 34.64 -17.92 1.38
CA THR A 157 34.83 -17.79 -0.07
C THR A 157 33.52 -18.02 -0.87
N PRO A 158 33.33 -17.42 -2.06
CA PRO A 158 32.02 -17.25 -2.72
C PRO A 158 31.25 -18.49 -3.18
N ALA A 159 31.74 -19.71 -2.93
CA ALA A 159 31.15 -20.95 -3.46
C ALA A 159 30.43 -21.80 -2.41
N GLN A 160 30.49 -21.44 -1.13
CA GLN A 160 29.89 -22.24 -0.06
C GLN A 160 29.20 -21.35 0.99
N ALA A 161 28.19 -20.60 0.56
CA ALA A 161 27.05 -20.44 1.46
C ALA A 161 26.48 -21.85 1.62
N SER A 162 26.71 -22.49 2.77
CA SER A 162 26.23 -23.83 3.06
C SER A 162 24.76 -23.90 2.64
N GLN A 163 24.43 -24.86 1.77
CA GLN A 163 23.05 -25.07 1.32
C GLN A 163 22.07 -25.29 2.50
N ASN A 164 22.63 -25.55 3.70
CA ASN A 164 21.91 -25.75 4.95
C ASN A 164 22.09 -24.62 5.99
N ASP A 165 22.67 -23.47 5.65
CA ASP A 165 22.72 -22.33 6.60
C ASP A 165 21.36 -21.65 6.68
N THR A 166 20.69 -21.78 7.81
CA THR A 166 19.37 -21.20 8.07
C THR A 166 19.43 -19.77 8.61
N ARG A 167 20.62 -19.22 8.89
CA ARG A 167 20.77 -17.85 9.38
C ARG A 167 20.37 -16.83 8.31
N PRO A 168 19.91 -15.63 8.72
CA PRO A 168 19.70 -14.52 7.81
C PRO A 168 20.89 -14.29 6.89
N CYS A 169 20.63 -14.09 5.60
CA CYS A 169 21.68 -13.93 4.61
C CYS A 169 22.58 -12.72 4.90
N VAL A 170 22.02 -11.66 5.49
CA VAL A 170 22.79 -10.49 5.97
C VAL A 170 23.82 -10.87 7.05
N GLN A 171 23.57 -11.94 7.82
CA GLN A 171 24.46 -12.43 8.88
C GLN A 171 25.46 -13.48 8.36
N SER A 172 25.03 -14.36 7.46
CA SER A 172 25.88 -15.46 6.97
C SER A 172 26.82 -15.04 5.84
N ALA A 173 26.36 -14.19 4.92
CA ALA A 173 27.12 -13.75 3.74
C ALA A 173 27.54 -12.26 3.81
N GLY A 174 27.05 -11.53 4.81
CA GLY A 174 27.25 -10.09 4.94
C GLY A 174 26.29 -9.26 4.09
N LYS A 175 26.12 -7.99 4.49
CA LYS A 175 25.10 -7.08 3.92
C LYS A 175 25.22 -6.93 2.39
N ALA A 176 26.40 -6.65 1.88
CA ALA A 176 26.59 -6.41 0.44
C ALA A 176 26.19 -7.62 -0.42
N LYS A 177 26.53 -8.84 0.03
CA LYS A 177 26.18 -10.07 -0.68
C LYS A 177 24.69 -10.38 -0.55
N SER A 178 24.12 -10.18 0.63
CA SER A 178 22.69 -10.30 0.84
C SER A 178 21.89 -9.34 -0.04
N ASP A 179 22.30 -8.07 -0.15
CA ASP A 179 21.65 -7.08 -1.00
C ASP A 179 21.73 -7.47 -2.48
N GLN A 180 22.87 -8.05 -2.91
CA GLN A 180 23.03 -8.61 -4.25
C GLN A 180 22.01 -9.73 -4.51
N TYR A 181 21.87 -10.70 -3.60
CA TYR A 181 20.90 -11.79 -3.78
C TYR A 181 19.45 -11.31 -3.72
N VAL A 182 19.13 -10.35 -2.85
CA VAL A 182 17.80 -9.74 -2.82
C VAL A 182 17.47 -9.11 -4.17
N SER A 183 18.40 -8.31 -4.72
CA SER A 183 18.21 -7.66 -6.03
C SER A 183 18.02 -8.67 -7.16
N GLN A 184 18.89 -9.69 -7.24
CA GLN A 184 18.79 -10.75 -8.25
C GLN A 184 17.48 -11.54 -8.11
N CYS A 185 17.10 -11.92 -6.90
CA CYS A 185 15.89 -12.68 -6.60
C CYS A 185 14.63 -11.92 -7.02
N VAL A 186 14.51 -10.63 -6.65
CA VAL A 186 13.36 -9.79 -7.03
C VAL A 186 13.24 -9.65 -8.55
N GLN A 187 14.37 -9.64 -9.27
CA GLN A 187 14.37 -9.47 -10.72
C GLN A 187 13.84 -10.68 -11.49
N VAL A 188 13.98 -11.90 -10.96
CA VAL A 188 13.65 -13.14 -11.69
C VAL A 188 12.49 -13.93 -11.08
N SER A 189 12.06 -13.58 -9.87
CA SER A 189 10.92 -14.24 -9.23
C SER A 189 9.59 -13.77 -9.83
N PRO A 190 8.72 -14.69 -10.32
CA PRO A 190 7.36 -14.35 -10.73
C PRO A 190 6.37 -14.31 -9.55
N ALA A 191 6.77 -14.73 -8.34
CA ALA A 191 5.87 -14.78 -7.20
C ALA A 191 5.50 -13.38 -6.70
N THR A 192 4.25 -13.20 -6.27
CA THR A 192 3.78 -11.94 -5.66
C THR A 192 4.36 -11.71 -4.26
N HIS A 193 4.82 -12.78 -3.60
CA HIS A 193 5.43 -12.75 -2.26
C HIS A 193 6.67 -13.66 -2.23
N PRO A 194 7.76 -13.27 -2.91
CA PRO A 194 8.92 -14.13 -3.00
C PRO A 194 9.78 -14.08 -1.74
N PRO A 195 10.63 -15.10 -1.51
CA PRO A 195 11.53 -15.14 -0.35
C PRO A 195 12.70 -14.14 -0.45
N CYS A 196 12.65 -13.13 -1.33
CA CYS A 196 13.71 -12.18 -1.64
C CYS A 196 13.91 -11.13 -0.54
N ASN A 197 14.32 -11.57 0.64
CA ASN A 197 14.58 -10.73 1.80
C ASN A 197 15.89 -11.18 2.45
N GLY A 198 16.79 -10.24 2.73
CA GLY A 198 18.07 -10.53 3.37
C GLY A 198 17.97 -11.12 4.79
N GLN A 199 16.80 -11.04 5.41
CA GLN A 199 16.49 -11.71 6.68
C GLN A 199 16.22 -13.22 6.51
N ASN A 200 15.95 -13.68 5.29
CA ASN A 200 15.84 -15.10 4.98
C ASN A 200 17.24 -15.71 4.74
N ALA A 201 17.32 -17.03 4.83
CA ALA A 201 18.51 -17.79 4.45
C ALA A 201 18.92 -17.50 2.99
N CYS A 202 20.23 -17.42 2.72
CA CYS A 202 20.71 -17.20 1.36
C CYS A 202 20.25 -18.32 0.40
N SER A 203 20.17 -19.56 0.87
CA SER A 203 19.72 -20.71 0.07
C SER A 203 18.31 -20.50 -0.49
N MET A 204 17.37 -19.99 0.31
CA MET A 204 16.01 -19.69 -0.17
C MET A 204 16.00 -18.68 -1.32
N MET A 205 16.82 -17.63 -1.23
CA MET A 205 16.93 -16.65 -2.31
C MET A 205 17.63 -17.24 -3.54
N ILE A 206 18.71 -18.01 -3.34
CA ILE A 206 19.46 -18.65 -4.42
C ILE A 206 18.59 -19.65 -5.18
N ASP A 207 17.78 -20.44 -4.50
CA ASP A 207 16.87 -21.40 -5.12
C ASP A 207 15.76 -20.69 -5.91
N GLU A 208 15.25 -19.58 -5.40
CA GLU A 208 14.31 -18.75 -6.16
C GLU A 208 14.97 -18.09 -7.37
N ILE A 209 16.22 -17.63 -7.26
CA ILE A 209 16.99 -17.11 -8.40
C ILE A 209 17.14 -18.18 -9.47
N LYS A 210 17.52 -19.41 -9.08
CA LYS A 210 17.65 -20.54 -10.02
C LYS A 210 16.32 -20.85 -10.71
N ARG A 211 15.22 -20.96 -9.95
CA ARG A 211 13.88 -21.19 -10.51
C ARG A 211 13.47 -20.07 -11.47
N GLY A 212 13.63 -18.82 -11.06
CA GLY A 212 13.32 -17.65 -11.87
C GLY A 212 14.11 -17.60 -13.17
N CYS A 213 15.43 -17.76 -13.10
CA CYS A 213 16.30 -17.83 -14.27
C CYS A 213 15.95 -19.01 -15.20
N ALA A 214 15.54 -20.16 -14.65
CA ALA A 214 15.09 -21.30 -15.45
C ALA A 214 13.76 -21.02 -16.17
N MET A 215 12.83 -20.30 -15.53
CA MET A 215 11.57 -19.90 -16.16
C MET A 215 11.75 -18.87 -17.28
N ILE A 216 12.70 -17.95 -17.14
CA ILE A 216 13.05 -17.00 -18.21
C ILE A 216 13.73 -17.74 -19.39
N GLY A 217 14.50 -18.79 -19.09
CA GLY A 217 15.15 -19.60 -20.11
C GLY A 217 16.13 -18.78 -20.96
N ASN A 218 15.91 -18.76 -22.28
CA ASN A 218 16.70 -18.00 -23.23
C ASN A 218 16.03 -16.69 -23.69
N ASP A 219 14.83 -16.39 -23.19
CA ASP A 219 14.12 -15.15 -23.52
C ASP A 219 14.68 -13.97 -22.72
N ASN A 220 15.80 -13.44 -23.20
CA ASN A 220 16.47 -12.26 -22.64
C ASN A 220 16.75 -12.33 -21.12
N PRO A 221 17.45 -13.37 -20.63
CA PRO A 221 17.73 -13.51 -19.20
C PRO A 221 18.70 -12.43 -18.70
N PRO A 222 18.53 -11.93 -17.46
CA PRO A 222 19.56 -11.12 -16.81
C PRO A 222 20.93 -11.79 -16.87
N ALA A 223 22.00 -11.01 -17.07
CA ALA A 223 23.35 -11.55 -17.28
C ALA A 223 23.81 -12.51 -16.16
N PHE A 224 23.40 -12.24 -14.91
CA PHE A 224 23.75 -13.10 -13.77
C PHE A 224 23.12 -14.48 -13.84
N CYS A 225 22.04 -14.70 -14.59
CA CYS A 225 21.40 -16.00 -14.69
C CYS A 225 22.34 -17.07 -15.23
N SER A 226 23.36 -16.69 -16.02
CA SER A 226 24.43 -17.59 -16.46
C SER A 226 25.16 -18.30 -15.32
N ALA A 227 25.31 -17.65 -14.16
CA ALA A 227 25.95 -18.22 -12.98
C ALA A 227 25.05 -19.21 -12.19
N TYR A 228 23.77 -19.30 -12.55
CA TYR A 228 22.77 -20.15 -11.91
C TYR A 228 22.21 -21.23 -12.85
N LYS A 229 22.75 -21.32 -14.08
CA LYS A 229 22.50 -22.44 -14.98
C LYS A 229 23.29 -23.65 -14.47
N ASN A 230 22.59 -24.75 -14.18
CA ASN A 230 23.21 -26.05 -13.96
C ASN A 230 23.55 -26.68 -15.31
#